data_AF-A0A4Q4WDM7-F1
#
_entry.id   AF-A0A4Q4WDM7-F1
#
_cell.length_a   1.000
_cell.length_b   1.000
_cell.length_c   1.000
_cell.angle_alpha   90.00
_cell.angle_beta   90.00
_cell.angle_gamma   90.00
#
_symmetry.space_group_name_H-M   'P 1'
#
loop_
_entity.id
_entity.type
_entity.pdbx_description
1 polymer ?
#
loop_
_entity_poly.entity_id
_entity_poly.type
_entity_poly.pdbx_seq_one_letter_code
_entity_poly.pdbx_strand_id
1 'polypeptide(L)'
;MGSVHGSLVSQPPARLYEQQMIGLQKKLKGISEGYGGAPFNPANQSADISDEENTALWMTNLPPDCNHKMLLSAVRDCGKVYACVVNPPTDAAGGSHMTAAAKLVFFDRAGAENLLRRARQGRFKVGGCVPRVRPNRIKSAAREPGPYCRVLHIEGPPGLVNAPYLCRFFAARFTFELEDVLTVCRTPQRVRQEWRFGSYRCQAEAARQSIQREKERPDLADAERALWDQVNVHFGVDPCAP
;
A
#
# COMPACT_ATOMS: atom_id res chain seq x y z
N MET A 1 -3.13 58.20 34.47
CA MET A 1 -2.14 57.09 34.36
C MET A 1 -2.91 55.79 34.18
N GLY A 2 -2.54 54.95 33.21
CA GLY A 2 -2.97 53.55 33.15
C GLY A 2 -3.82 53.17 31.93
N SER A 3 -3.25 53.19 30.72
CA SER A 3 -3.85 52.52 29.56
C SER A 3 -3.33 51.08 29.49
N VAL A 4 -4.24 50.10 29.61
CA VAL A 4 -3.94 48.67 29.50
C VAL A 4 -3.77 48.32 28.01
N HIS A 5 -2.56 47.96 27.60
CA HIS A 5 -2.31 47.33 26.29
C HIS A 5 -2.68 45.85 26.36
N GLY A 6 -3.78 45.49 25.70
CA GLY A 6 -4.14 44.11 25.43
C GLY A 6 -3.17 43.50 24.41
N SER A 7 -2.36 42.54 24.86
CA SER A 7 -1.52 41.72 24.00
C SER A 7 -2.40 40.83 23.12
N LEU A 8 -2.56 41.19 21.85
CA LEU A 8 -3.16 40.35 20.82
C LEU A 8 -2.23 39.17 20.53
N VAL A 9 -2.54 38.01 21.13
CA VAL A 9 -1.91 36.75 20.77
C VAL A 9 -2.40 36.39 19.35
N SER A 10 -1.52 36.53 18.36
CA SER A 10 -1.81 36.13 16.99
C SER A 10 -2.08 34.63 16.92
N GLN A 11 -3.31 34.24 16.61
CA GLN A 11 -3.64 32.84 16.39
C GLN A 11 -2.89 32.32 15.15
N PRO A 12 -2.28 31.11 15.23
CA PRO A 12 -1.63 30.53 14.07
C PRO A 12 -2.65 30.27 12.95
N PRO A 13 -2.23 30.31 11.67
CA PRO A 13 -3.09 30.00 10.54
C PRO A 13 -3.81 28.66 10.73
N ALA A 14 -5.07 28.53 10.33
CA ALA A 14 -5.90 27.34 10.58
C ALA A 14 -5.22 25.99 10.24
N ARG A 15 -4.41 25.95 9.18
CA ARG A 15 -3.63 24.75 8.79
C ARG A 15 -2.57 24.34 9.81
N LEU A 16 -1.91 25.29 10.46
CA LEU A 16 -0.93 25.02 11.52
C LEU A 16 -1.62 24.47 12.77
N TYR A 17 -2.80 24.99 13.11
CA TYR A 17 -3.60 24.48 14.22
C TYR A 17 -4.09 23.05 13.97
N GLU A 18 -4.61 22.76 12.77
CA GLU A 18 -4.99 21.40 12.38
C GLU A 18 -3.80 20.42 12.44
N GLN A 19 -2.63 20.82 11.92
CA GLN A 19 -1.41 20.01 11.98
C GLN A 19 -0.95 19.74 13.42
N GLN A 20 -0.98 20.76 14.28
CA GLN A 20 -0.68 20.62 15.71
C GLN A 20 -1.68 19.68 16.38
N MET A 21 -2.97 19.80 16.08
CA MET A 21 -3.99 18.93 16.65
C MET A 21 -3.84 17.47 16.20
N ILE A 22 -3.55 17.23 14.92
CA ILE A 22 -3.25 15.90 14.40
C ILE A 22 -1.99 15.34 15.08
N GLY A 23 -0.95 16.16 15.27
CA GLY A 23 0.27 15.77 15.97
C GLY A 23 0.01 15.36 17.42
N LEU A 24 -0.77 16.16 18.16
CA LEU A 24 -1.19 15.86 19.53
C LEU A 24 -1.99 14.56 19.61
N GLN A 25 -2.94 14.36 18.70
CA GLN A 25 -3.76 13.15 18.69
C GLN A 25 -2.96 11.91 18.30
N LYS A 26 -2.00 12.01 17.37
CA LYS A 26 -1.05 10.94 17.05
C LYS A 26 -0.27 10.54 18.31
N LYS A 27 0.26 11.53 19.04
CA LYS A 27 1.00 11.32 20.29
C LYS A 27 0.16 10.64 21.37
N LEU A 28 -1.08 11.10 21.59
CA LEU A 28 -2.02 10.50 22.54
C LEU A 28 -2.34 9.04 22.23
N LYS A 29 -2.36 8.66 20.95
CA LYS A 29 -2.65 7.29 20.49
C LYS A 29 -1.39 6.43 20.27
N GLY A 30 -0.20 6.94 20.58
CA GLY A 30 1.07 6.24 20.34
C GLY A 30 1.37 5.98 18.85
N ILE A 31 0.82 6.80 17.96
CA ILE A 31 1.03 6.76 16.51
C ILE A 31 2.27 7.59 16.19
N SER A 32 3.15 7.07 15.33
CA SER A 32 4.39 7.76 14.96
C SER A 32 4.12 9.09 14.25
N GLU A 33 4.98 10.09 14.47
CA GLU A 33 4.85 11.41 13.85
C GLU A 33 4.88 11.31 12.31
N GLY A 34 5.76 10.46 11.76
CA GLY A 34 5.87 10.16 10.33
C GLY A 34 4.75 9.29 9.74
N TYR A 35 3.71 8.94 10.50
CA TYR A 35 2.55 8.21 9.95
C TYR A 35 1.78 9.09 8.95
N GLY A 36 1.90 8.78 7.65
CA GLY A 36 1.24 9.50 6.56
C GLY A 36 -0.20 9.06 6.27
N GLY A 37 -0.72 8.05 6.98
CA GLY A 37 -2.10 7.59 6.83
C GLY A 37 -3.10 8.40 7.65
N ALA A 38 -4.40 8.23 7.39
CA ALA A 38 -5.46 8.80 8.22
C ALA A 38 -5.62 7.99 9.52
N PRO A 39 -5.17 8.50 10.69
CA PRO A 39 -5.07 7.71 11.92
C PRO A 39 -6.42 7.31 12.52
N PHE A 40 -7.50 7.98 12.12
CA PHE A 40 -8.85 7.73 12.64
C PHE A 40 -9.71 6.87 11.73
N ASN A 41 -9.21 6.51 10.54
CA ASN A 41 -9.92 5.56 9.68
C ASN A 41 -10.04 4.23 10.47
N PRO A 42 -11.24 3.71 10.74
CA PRO A 42 -11.43 2.47 11.49
C PRO A 42 -10.62 1.30 10.90
N ALA A 43 -10.47 1.28 9.57
CA ALA A 43 -9.70 0.24 8.90
C ALA A 43 -8.16 0.42 9.01
N ASN A 44 -7.69 1.50 9.64
CA ASN A 44 -6.30 1.71 10.03
C ASN A 44 -6.04 1.42 11.52
N GLN A 45 -7.08 1.12 12.29
CA GLN A 45 -6.96 0.75 13.70
C GLN A 45 -6.55 -0.72 13.83
N SER A 46 -5.93 -1.06 14.97
CA SER A 46 -5.65 -2.46 15.30
C SER A 46 -6.97 -3.20 15.45
N ALA A 47 -7.06 -4.39 14.86
CA ALA A 47 -8.21 -5.27 15.11
C ALA A 47 -8.21 -5.75 16.57
N ASP A 48 -9.42 -5.87 17.14
CA ASP A 48 -9.65 -6.46 18.45
C ASP A 48 -9.76 -7.98 18.31
N ILE A 49 -8.60 -8.64 18.21
CA ILE A 49 -8.44 -10.08 17.98
C ILE A 49 -7.26 -10.61 18.79
N SER A 50 -7.19 -11.92 18.97
CA SER A 50 -6.04 -12.59 19.57
C SER A 50 -4.78 -12.50 18.68
N ASP A 51 -3.60 -12.82 19.21
CA ASP A 51 -2.37 -12.84 18.41
C ASP A 51 -2.36 -14.03 17.43
N GLU A 52 -3.07 -15.10 17.78
CA GLU A 52 -3.27 -16.32 17.00
C GLU A 52 -4.13 -16.09 15.76
N GLU A 53 -4.96 -15.05 15.75
CA GLU A 53 -5.82 -14.66 14.62
C GLU A 53 -5.16 -13.60 13.72
N ASN A 54 -4.01 -13.06 14.12
CA ASN A 54 -3.39 -11.94 13.43
C ASN A 54 -2.77 -12.36 12.08
N THR A 55 -3.17 -11.67 11.02
CA THR A 55 -2.62 -11.83 9.66
C THR A 55 -1.50 -10.85 9.33
N ALA A 56 -1.20 -9.90 10.23
CA ALA A 56 -0.16 -8.90 10.07
C ALA A 56 1.16 -9.33 10.71
N LEU A 57 2.25 -9.19 9.96
CA LEU A 57 3.62 -9.46 10.37
C LEU A 57 4.48 -8.19 10.28
N TRP A 58 5.45 -8.12 11.18
CA TRP A 58 6.51 -7.11 11.20
C TRP A 58 7.86 -7.76 10.94
N MET A 59 8.64 -7.15 10.07
CA MET A 59 9.94 -7.65 9.61
C MET A 59 11.01 -6.58 9.80
N THR A 60 12.17 -7.00 10.27
CA THR A 60 13.38 -6.17 10.41
C THR A 60 14.58 -6.95 9.85
N ASN A 61 15.73 -6.29 9.72
CA ASN A 61 16.92 -6.89 9.07
C ASN A 61 16.65 -7.24 7.60
N LEU A 62 15.91 -6.38 6.90
CA LEU A 62 15.79 -6.42 5.44
C LEU A 62 16.98 -5.69 4.81
N PRO A 63 17.31 -5.94 3.53
CA PRO A 63 18.30 -5.15 2.81
C PRO A 63 18.03 -3.64 2.94
N PRO A 64 19.05 -2.78 3.10
CA PRO A 64 18.86 -1.33 3.20
C PRO A 64 18.10 -0.73 1.99
N ASP A 65 18.29 -1.31 0.81
CA ASP A 65 17.65 -0.95 -0.46
C ASP A 65 16.40 -1.77 -0.78
N CYS A 66 15.85 -2.49 0.22
CA CYS A 66 14.69 -3.35 0.03
C CYS A 66 13.51 -2.57 -0.55
N ASN A 67 12.97 -3.09 -1.65
CA ASN A 67 11.76 -2.58 -2.29
C ASN A 67 10.66 -3.66 -2.35
N HIS A 68 9.46 -3.27 -2.80
CA HIS A 68 8.32 -4.18 -2.89
C HIS A 68 8.58 -5.40 -3.78
N LYS A 69 9.31 -5.24 -4.89
CA LYS A 69 9.65 -6.35 -5.78
C LYS A 69 10.52 -7.39 -5.08
N MET A 70 11.57 -6.95 -4.38
CA MET A 70 12.48 -7.83 -3.63
C MET A 70 11.72 -8.59 -2.53
N LEU A 71 10.92 -7.88 -1.73
CA LEU A 71 10.20 -8.49 -0.63
C LEU A 71 9.10 -9.43 -1.11
N LEU A 72 8.25 -9.01 -2.04
CA LEU A 72 7.11 -9.81 -2.50
C LEU A 72 7.54 -11.03 -3.33
N SER A 73 8.68 -10.95 -4.03
CA SER A 73 9.31 -12.12 -4.67
C SER A 73 9.80 -13.15 -3.65
N ALA A 74 10.26 -12.73 -2.47
CA ALA A 74 10.68 -13.66 -1.41
C ALA A 74 9.50 -14.28 -0.63
N VAL A 75 8.32 -13.67 -0.71
CA VAL A 75 7.08 -14.07 -0.01
C VAL A 75 6.25 -15.07 -0.82
N ARG A 76 6.67 -15.43 -2.04
CA ARG A 76 5.97 -16.37 -2.93
C ARG A 76 5.54 -17.66 -2.24
N ASP A 77 4.37 -18.17 -2.64
CA ASP A 77 3.72 -19.38 -2.11
C ASP A 77 3.50 -19.37 -0.58
N CYS A 78 3.38 -18.19 0.04
CA CYS A 78 2.98 -18.07 1.44
C CYS A 78 1.46 -17.90 1.55
N GLY A 79 0.89 -16.96 0.79
CA GLY A 79 -0.53 -16.61 0.79
C GLY A 79 -0.77 -15.26 0.08
N LYS A 80 -2.05 -14.97 -0.24
CA LYS A 80 -2.44 -13.68 -0.84
C LYS A 80 -2.08 -12.51 0.07
N VAL A 81 -1.44 -11.48 -0.49
CA VAL A 81 -1.03 -10.29 0.25
C VAL A 81 -2.12 -9.23 0.19
N TYR A 82 -2.60 -8.83 1.36
CA TYR A 82 -3.57 -7.75 1.54
C TYR A 82 -2.89 -6.38 1.50
N ALA A 83 -1.75 -6.23 2.20
CA ALA A 83 -0.99 -4.99 2.22
C ALA A 83 0.50 -5.24 2.48
N CYS A 84 1.36 -4.46 1.83
CA CYS A 84 2.81 -4.44 2.05
C CYS A 84 3.30 -2.99 2.12
N VAL A 85 3.99 -2.68 3.21
CA VAL A 85 4.65 -1.39 3.43
C VAL A 85 6.12 -1.68 3.74
N VAL A 86 7.01 -1.13 2.94
CA VAL A 86 8.45 -1.17 3.17
C VAL A 86 8.89 0.21 3.66
N ASN A 87 9.60 0.22 4.79
CA ASN A 87 10.17 1.42 5.39
C ASN A 87 11.68 1.40 5.15
N PRO A 88 12.26 2.43 4.55
CA PRO A 88 13.70 2.52 4.36
C PRO A 88 14.42 2.65 5.72
N PRO A 89 15.74 2.42 5.75
CA PRO A 89 16.61 2.81 6.86
C PRO A 89 16.39 4.27 7.27
N THR A 90 16.63 4.59 8.54
CA THR A 90 16.41 5.95 9.08
C THR A 90 17.70 6.80 9.16
N ASP A 91 18.83 6.24 8.72
CA ASP A 91 20.16 6.88 8.78
C ASP A 91 20.26 8.17 7.95
N ALA A 92 19.54 8.28 6.83
CA ALA A 92 19.50 9.50 6.01
C ALA A 92 18.93 10.75 6.74
N ALA A 93 18.22 10.56 7.86
CA ALA A 93 17.63 11.64 8.67
C ALA A 93 18.04 11.59 10.16
N GLY A 94 19.12 10.88 10.50
CA GLY A 94 19.67 10.84 11.87
C GLY A 94 19.08 9.77 12.80
N GLY A 95 18.44 8.73 12.26
CA GLY A 95 17.97 7.57 13.04
C GLY A 95 19.00 6.43 13.14
N SER A 96 18.73 5.47 14.03
CA SER A 96 19.66 4.38 14.41
C SER A 96 19.41 3.04 13.70
N HIS A 97 18.55 2.98 12.67
CA HIS A 97 18.26 1.73 11.94
C HIS A 97 18.97 1.68 10.59
N MET A 98 19.99 0.82 10.49
CA MET A 98 20.80 0.62 9.27
C MET A 98 20.17 -0.33 8.24
N THR A 99 19.02 -0.93 8.55
CA THR A 99 18.33 -1.89 7.68
C THR A 99 16.89 -1.45 7.46
N ALA A 100 16.31 -1.84 6.33
CA ALA A 100 14.89 -1.61 6.10
C ALA A 100 14.03 -2.47 7.04
N ALA A 101 12.79 -2.04 7.22
CA ALA A 101 11.77 -2.77 7.96
C ALA A 101 10.47 -2.81 7.17
N ALA A 102 9.64 -3.83 7.36
CA ALA A 102 8.39 -3.92 6.62
C ALA A 102 7.22 -4.42 7.47
N LYS A 103 6.04 -3.92 7.14
CA LYS A 103 4.75 -4.50 7.54
C LYS A 103 4.20 -5.27 6.35
N LEU A 104 3.83 -6.53 6.57
CA LEU A 104 3.15 -7.35 5.59
C LEU A 104 1.87 -7.90 6.21
N VAL A 105 0.76 -7.83 5.48
CA VAL A 105 -0.55 -8.34 5.91
C VAL A 105 -1.03 -9.32 4.86
N PHE A 106 -1.37 -10.53 5.29
CA PHE A 106 -2.00 -11.54 4.44
C PHE A 106 -3.52 -11.40 4.47
N PHE A 107 -4.19 -11.90 3.43
CA PHE A 107 -5.65 -12.00 3.42
C PHE A 107 -6.17 -12.95 4.51
N ASP A 108 -5.43 -14.01 4.80
CA ASP A 108 -5.80 -15.04 5.77
C ASP A 108 -4.66 -15.35 6.74
N ARG A 109 -5.01 -16.13 7.77
CA ARG A 109 -4.07 -16.54 8.81
C ARG A 109 -3.02 -17.52 8.28
N ALA A 110 -3.40 -18.43 7.39
CA ALA A 110 -2.51 -19.42 6.79
C ALA A 110 -1.30 -18.77 6.11
N GLY A 111 -1.51 -17.64 5.41
CA GLY A 111 -0.44 -16.85 4.79
C GLY A 111 0.61 -16.38 5.78
N ALA A 112 0.16 -15.81 6.91
CA ALA A 112 1.05 -15.34 7.97
C ALA A 112 1.81 -16.51 8.63
N GLU A 113 1.13 -17.65 8.85
CA GLU A 113 1.74 -18.85 9.42
C GLU A 113 2.80 -19.48 8.52
N ASN A 114 2.52 -19.55 7.21
CA ASN A 114 3.47 -20.07 6.23
C ASN A 114 4.76 -19.26 6.24
N LEU A 115 4.67 -17.93 6.24
CA LEU A 115 5.85 -17.07 6.30
C LEU A 115 6.60 -17.18 7.64
N LEU A 116 5.88 -17.19 8.77
CA LEU A 116 6.48 -17.39 10.09
C LEU A 116 7.22 -18.74 10.17
N ARG A 117 6.63 -19.81 9.62
CA ARG A 117 7.23 -21.15 9.57
C ARG A 117 8.53 -21.12 8.75
N ARG A 118 8.52 -20.53 7.56
CA ARG A 118 9.71 -20.37 6.71
C ARG A 118 10.81 -19.56 7.40
N ALA A 119 10.44 -18.48 8.09
CA ALA A 119 11.37 -17.65 8.84
C ALA A 119 12.02 -18.40 10.01
N ARG A 120 11.23 -19.13 10.82
CA ARG A 120 11.74 -19.97 11.92
C ARG A 120 12.70 -21.07 11.44
N GLN A 121 12.49 -21.57 10.24
CA GLN A 121 13.35 -22.57 9.59
C GLN A 121 14.60 -21.97 8.92
N GLY A 122 14.80 -20.64 8.98
CA GLY A 122 15.90 -19.97 8.28
C GLY A 122 15.79 -19.98 6.75
N ARG A 123 14.61 -20.31 6.21
CA ARG A 123 14.35 -20.44 4.77
C ARG A 123 13.85 -19.16 4.12
N PHE A 124 13.41 -18.18 4.91
CA PHE A 124 13.02 -16.87 4.40
C PHE A 124 14.23 -15.94 4.30
N LYS A 125 14.59 -15.57 3.06
CA LYS A 125 15.70 -14.65 2.75
C LYS A 125 15.23 -13.59 1.77
N VAL A 126 15.68 -12.35 1.96
CA VAL A 126 15.38 -11.21 1.08
C VAL A 126 16.71 -10.54 0.74
N GLY A 127 17.09 -10.50 -0.53
CA GLY A 127 18.35 -9.87 -0.98
C GLY A 127 19.59 -10.38 -0.22
N GLY A 128 19.65 -11.68 0.10
CA GLY A 128 20.75 -12.28 0.88
C GLY A 128 20.66 -12.08 2.40
N CYS A 129 19.84 -11.15 2.90
CA CYS A 129 19.60 -10.98 4.33
C CYS A 129 18.61 -12.04 4.86
N VAL A 130 18.72 -12.38 6.15
CA VAL A 130 17.77 -13.22 6.89
C VAL A 130 16.90 -12.32 7.77
N PRO A 131 15.66 -11.99 7.37
CA PRO A 131 14.84 -11.06 8.14
C PRO A 131 14.36 -11.69 9.44
N ARG A 132 14.23 -10.86 10.48
CA ARG A 132 13.54 -11.25 11.72
C ARG A 132 12.05 -10.97 11.55
N VAL A 133 11.25 -12.02 11.51
CA VAL A 133 9.79 -11.96 11.29
C VAL A 133 9.06 -12.26 12.60
N ARG A 134 8.10 -11.40 12.96
CA ARG A 134 7.23 -11.58 14.14
C ARG A 134 5.80 -11.11 13.86
N PRO A 135 4.79 -11.56 14.62
CA PRO A 135 3.47 -10.94 14.59
C PRO A 135 3.56 -9.43 14.79
N ASN A 136 2.80 -8.66 14.03
CA ASN A 136 2.78 -7.21 14.14
C ASN A 136 1.94 -6.79 15.34
N ARG A 137 2.42 -5.81 16.12
CA ARG A 137 1.67 -5.23 17.26
C ARG A 137 0.32 -4.66 16.84
N ILE A 138 0.26 -4.04 15.65
CA ILE A 138 -1.00 -3.56 15.08
C ILE A 138 -1.64 -4.70 14.29
N LYS A 139 -2.67 -5.31 14.88
CA LYS A 139 -3.27 -6.55 14.41
C LYS A 139 -4.17 -6.32 13.21
N SER A 140 -4.32 -7.33 12.37
CA SER A 140 -5.26 -7.35 11.27
C SER A 140 -5.97 -8.70 11.24
N ALA A 141 -7.30 -8.67 11.22
CA ALA A 141 -8.12 -9.86 11.07
C ALA A 141 -8.06 -10.39 9.63
N ALA A 142 -8.41 -11.66 9.46
CA ALA A 142 -8.61 -12.26 8.15
C ALA A 142 -9.71 -11.53 7.35
N ARG A 143 -9.72 -11.77 6.04
CA ARG A 143 -10.73 -11.28 5.11
C ARG A 143 -11.55 -12.46 4.61
N GLU A 144 -12.79 -12.17 4.26
CA GLU A 144 -13.62 -13.14 3.57
C GLU A 144 -12.91 -13.62 2.29
N PRO A 145 -12.93 -14.94 2.01
CA PRO A 145 -12.40 -15.48 0.77
C PRO A 145 -13.08 -14.81 -0.42
N GLY A 146 -12.29 -14.49 -1.45
CA GLY A 146 -12.79 -13.84 -2.64
C GLY A 146 -11.72 -13.62 -3.70
N PRO A 147 -12.12 -13.11 -4.88
CA PRO A 147 -11.22 -12.87 -6.00
C PRO A 147 -10.31 -11.65 -5.80
N TYR A 148 -10.61 -10.80 -4.81
CA TYR A 148 -9.88 -9.57 -4.53
C TYR A 148 -8.41 -9.86 -4.19
N CYS A 149 -7.50 -9.16 -4.88
CA CYS A 149 -6.07 -9.28 -4.66
C CYS A 149 -5.34 -8.02 -5.17
N ARG A 150 -4.04 -7.91 -4.87
CA ARG A 150 -3.20 -6.77 -5.29
C ARG A 150 -2.86 -6.73 -6.79
N VAL A 151 -3.34 -7.70 -7.57
CA VAL A 151 -3.03 -7.84 -8.99
C VAL A 151 -4.24 -7.46 -9.82
N LEU A 152 -4.05 -6.52 -10.75
CA LEU A 152 -5.07 -6.14 -11.73
C LEU A 152 -4.62 -6.54 -13.12
N HIS A 153 -5.54 -7.11 -13.90
CA HIS A 153 -5.44 -7.17 -15.34
C HIS A 153 -6.23 -6.00 -15.92
N ILE A 154 -5.53 -5.10 -16.60
CA ILE A 154 -6.09 -3.90 -17.23
C ILE A 154 -5.98 -4.11 -18.74
N GLU A 155 -7.11 -4.04 -19.44
CA GLU A 155 -7.20 -4.30 -20.87
C GLU A 155 -7.95 -3.20 -21.60
N GLY A 156 -7.44 -2.76 -22.76
CA GLY A 156 -8.07 -1.70 -23.54
C GLY A 156 -7.20 -1.22 -24.71
N PRO A 157 -7.54 -0.06 -25.31
CA PRO A 157 -6.79 0.50 -26.43
C PRO A 157 -5.34 0.85 -26.05
N PRO A 158 -4.33 0.60 -26.91
CA PRO A 158 -2.92 0.88 -26.59
C PRO A 158 -2.63 2.35 -26.22
N GLY A 159 -3.45 3.29 -26.70
CA GLY A 159 -3.33 4.71 -26.37
C GLY A 159 -3.60 5.03 -24.89
N LEU A 160 -4.48 4.26 -24.24
CA LEU A 160 -4.80 4.40 -22.81
C LEU A 160 -4.11 3.33 -21.96
N VAL A 161 -4.11 2.09 -22.43
CA VAL A 161 -3.57 0.94 -21.68
C VAL A 161 -2.12 0.71 -22.08
N ASN A 162 -1.25 1.51 -21.47
CA ASN A 162 0.19 1.35 -21.50
C ASN A 162 0.80 1.84 -20.17
N ALA A 163 1.97 1.30 -19.82
CA ALA A 163 2.61 1.60 -18.54
C ALA A 163 2.89 3.10 -18.33
N PRO A 164 3.47 3.85 -19.29
CA PRO A 164 3.71 5.28 -19.11
C PRO A 164 2.44 6.10 -18.82
N TYR A 165 1.35 5.86 -19.57
CA TYR A 165 0.10 6.57 -19.36
C TYR A 165 -0.51 6.22 -18.00
N LEU A 166 -0.69 4.92 -17.72
CA LEU A 166 -1.34 4.47 -16.49
C LEU A 166 -0.54 4.83 -15.23
N CYS A 167 0.80 4.81 -15.28
CA CYS A 167 1.63 5.30 -14.17
C CYS A 167 1.34 6.76 -13.85
N ARG A 168 1.31 7.65 -14.86
CA ARG A 168 0.96 9.07 -14.66
C ARG A 168 -0.47 9.23 -14.17
N PHE A 169 -1.40 8.49 -14.76
CA PHE A 169 -2.81 8.51 -14.41
C PHE A 169 -3.04 8.13 -12.93
N PHE A 170 -2.39 7.07 -12.45
CA PHE A 170 -2.48 6.65 -11.05
C PHE A 170 -1.73 7.60 -10.12
N ALA A 171 -0.53 8.07 -10.50
CA ALA A 171 0.29 8.95 -9.66
C ALA A 171 -0.39 10.31 -9.40
N ALA A 172 -1.22 10.78 -10.34
CA ALA A 172 -2.03 11.97 -10.14
C ALA A 172 -3.17 11.79 -9.12
N ARG A 173 -3.47 10.56 -8.70
CA ARG A 173 -4.66 10.22 -7.89
C ARG A 173 -4.33 9.56 -6.56
N PHE A 174 -3.27 8.76 -6.49
CA PHE A 174 -2.84 8.09 -5.26
C PHE A 174 -1.36 7.70 -5.32
N THR A 175 -0.75 7.55 -4.13
CA THR A 175 0.59 6.96 -4.00
C THR A 175 0.50 5.45 -4.10
N PHE A 176 1.40 4.85 -4.88
CA PHE A 176 1.44 3.41 -5.04
C PHE A 176 2.87 2.92 -5.18
N GLU A 177 3.04 1.64 -4.88
CA GLU A 177 4.30 0.94 -5.02
C GLU A 177 4.04 -0.28 -5.89
N LEU A 178 4.97 -0.61 -6.77
CA LEU A 178 4.82 -1.72 -7.69
C LEU A 178 5.80 -2.82 -7.36
N GLU A 179 5.32 -4.05 -7.44
CA GLU A 179 6.20 -5.19 -7.65
C GLU A 179 6.60 -5.31 -9.11
N ASP A 180 5.62 -5.26 -10.03
CA ASP A 180 5.89 -5.38 -11.46
C ASP A 180 4.70 -4.88 -12.32
N VAL A 181 5.00 -4.61 -13.60
CA VAL A 181 4.00 -4.37 -14.64
C VAL A 181 4.39 -5.19 -15.86
N LEU A 182 3.56 -6.17 -16.21
CA LEU A 182 3.82 -7.10 -17.31
C LEU A 182 2.84 -6.85 -18.45
N THR A 183 3.31 -6.88 -19.69
CA THR A 183 2.42 -6.95 -20.85
C THR A 183 2.06 -8.41 -21.12
N VAL A 184 0.79 -8.77 -20.94
CA VAL A 184 0.28 -10.13 -21.12
C VAL A 184 0.02 -10.41 -22.60
N CYS A 185 -0.66 -9.49 -23.29
CA CYS A 185 -0.86 -9.55 -24.72
C CYS A 185 -0.90 -8.15 -25.34
N ARG A 186 -0.51 -8.06 -26.61
CA ARG A 186 -0.51 -6.81 -27.38
C ARG A 186 -0.85 -7.09 -28.83
N THR A 187 -1.88 -6.40 -29.31
CA THR A 187 -2.25 -6.26 -30.72
C THR A 187 -2.25 -4.77 -31.08
N PRO A 188 -2.36 -4.40 -32.37
CA PRO A 188 -2.48 -3.00 -32.76
C PRO A 188 -3.72 -2.30 -32.16
N GLN A 189 -4.78 -3.06 -31.86
CA GLN A 189 -6.06 -2.53 -31.37
C GLN A 189 -6.23 -2.67 -29.85
N ARG A 190 -5.51 -3.60 -29.20
CA ARG A 190 -5.75 -3.93 -27.78
C ARG A 190 -4.49 -4.36 -27.05
N VAL A 191 -4.36 -3.94 -25.80
CA VAL A 191 -3.29 -4.36 -24.89
C VAL A 191 -3.92 -4.86 -23.60
N ARG A 192 -3.39 -5.94 -23.03
CA ARG A 192 -3.64 -6.36 -21.65
C ARG A 192 -2.34 -6.26 -20.86
N GLN A 193 -2.37 -5.54 -19.74
CA GLN A 193 -1.27 -5.46 -18.78
C GLN A 193 -1.67 -6.05 -17.43
N GLU A 194 -0.76 -6.79 -16.82
CA GLU A 194 -0.85 -7.22 -15.43
C GLU A 194 -0.08 -6.25 -14.54
N TRP A 195 -0.80 -5.60 -13.63
CA TRP A 195 -0.28 -4.64 -12.67
C TRP A 195 -0.24 -5.28 -11.30
N ARG A 196 0.96 -5.53 -10.78
CA ARG A 196 1.18 -6.12 -9.46
C ARG A 196 1.50 -5.01 -8.47
N PHE A 197 0.46 -4.50 -7.79
CA PHE A 197 0.64 -3.50 -6.75
C PHE A 197 1.28 -4.10 -5.50
N GLY A 198 1.91 -3.26 -4.68
CA GLY A 198 2.45 -3.65 -3.38
C GLY A 198 1.35 -4.06 -2.39
N SER A 199 0.14 -3.50 -2.55
CA SER A 199 -1.00 -3.76 -1.68
C SER A 199 -2.30 -3.90 -2.46
N TYR A 200 -3.22 -4.74 -1.97
CA TYR A 200 -4.61 -4.69 -2.43
C TYR A 200 -5.25 -3.40 -1.92
N ARG A 201 -5.22 -3.24 -0.59
CA ARG A 201 -5.78 -2.08 0.10
C ARG A 201 -5.05 -0.81 -0.36
N CYS A 202 -5.80 0.26 -0.58
CA CYS A 202 -5.31 1.59 -0.93
C CYS A 202 -4.51 1.71 -2.25
N GLN A 203 -4.21 0.62 -2.97
CA GLN A 203 -3.48 0.67 -4.24
C GLN A 203 -4.25 -0.03 -5.36
N ALA A 204 -4.35 -1.36 -5.39
CA ALA A 204 -5.12 -2.05 -6.44
C ALA A 204 -6.60 -1.63 -6.43
N GLU A 205 -7.21 -1.52 -5.25
CA GLU A 205 -8.58 -1.02 -5.12
C GLU A 205 -8.71 0.44 -5.59
N ALA A 206 -7.74 1.29 -5.24
CA ALA A 206 -7.72 2.69 -5.66
C ALA A 206 -7.53 2.84 -7.18
N ALA A 207 -6.69 2.00 -7.79
CA ALA A 207 -6.47 1.94 -9.24
C ALA A 207 -7.77 1.58 -9.96
N ARG A 208 -8.44 0.51 -9.52
CA ARG A 208 -9.73 0.05 -10.07
C ARG A 208 -10.79 1.13 -9.94
N GLN A 209 -10.93 1.75 -8.75
CA GLN A 209 -11.90 2.84 -8.54
C GLN A 209 -11.55 4.08 -9.36
N SER A 210 -10.27 4.41 -9.53
CA SER A 210 -9.84 5.55 -10.33
C SER A 210 -10.21 5.39 -11.80
N ILE A 211 -10.02 4.19 -12.36
CA ILE A 211 -10.47 3.89 -13.72
C ILE A 211 -11.99 3.98 -13.81
N GLN A 212 -12.73 3.40 -12.85
CA GLN A 212 -14.19 3.46 -12.86
C GLN A 212 -14.70 4.92 -12.84
N ARG A 213 -14.17 5.76 -11.93
CA ARG A 213 -14.53 7.18 -11.86
C ARG A 213 -14.18 7.93 -13.13
N GLU A 214 -13.06 7.58 -13.78
CA GLU A 214 -12.69 8.20 -15.05
C GLU A 214 -13.73 7.91 -16.13
N LYS A 215 -14.18 6.66 -16.24
CA LYS A 215 -15.25 6.26 -17.18
C LYS A 215 -16.56 7.02 -16.92
N GLU A 216 -16.85 7.33 -15.66
CA GLU A 216 -18.06 8.02 -15.22
C GLU A 216 -17.98 9.55 -15.30
N ARG A 217 -16.85 10.11 -15.72
CA ARG A 217 -16.70 11.57 -15.82
C ARG A 217 -17.71 12.16 -16.81
N PRO A 218 -18.51 13.17 -16.39
CA PRO A 218 -19.52 13.78 -17.24
C PRO A 218 -18.92 14.68 -18.32
N ASP A 219 -17.72 15.22 -18.08
CA ASP A 219 -17.03 16.21 -18.92
C ASP A 219 -16.11 15.61 -19.99
N LEU A 220 -16.09 14.28 -20.15
CA LEU A 220 -15.33 13.63 -21.22
C LEU A 220 -15.96 13.91 -22.58
N ALA A 221 -15.12 14.33 -23.53
CA ALA A 221 -15.48 14.37 -24.94
C ALA A 221 -15.85 12.97 -25.46
N ASP A 222 -16.79 12.89 -26.41
CA ASP A 222 -17.33 11.60 -26.90
C ASP A 222 -16.26 10.63 -27.39
N ALA A 223 -15.24 11.14 -28.09
CA ALA A 223 -14.13 10.32 -28.57
C ALA A 223 -13.30 9.72 -27.42
N GLU A 224 -13.09 10.47 -26.34
CA GLU A 224 -12.36 9.99 -25.16
C GLU A 224 -13.20 8.99 -24.35
N ARG A 225 -14.50 9.27 -24.20
CA ARG A 225 -15.47 8.35 -23.60
C ARG A 225 -15.46 6.99 -24.30
N ALA A 226 -15.51 6.99 -25.63
CA ALA A 226 -15.47 5.77 -26.44
C ALA A 226 -14.19 4.95 -26.24
N LEU A 227 -13.04 5.58 -25.94
CA LEU A 227 -11.80 4.86 -25.62
C LEU A 227 -11.85 4.25 -24.21
N TRP A 228 -12.35 5.00 -23.22
CA TRP A 228 -12.48 4.53 -21.84
C TRP A 228 -13.52 3.43 -21.68
N ASP A 229 -14.59 3.43 -22.47
CA ASP A 229 -15.59 2.36 -22.49
C ASP A 229 -15.00 1.00 -22.88
N GLN A 230 -13.94 1.00 -23.69
CA GLN A 230 -13.20 -0.20 -24.07
C GLN A 230 -12.23 -0.70 -22.98
N VAL A 231 -11.98 0.11 -21.94
CA VAL A 231 -11.10 -0.27 -20.83
C VAL A 231 -11.86 -1.17 -19.84
N ASN A 232 -11.27 -2.34 -19.59
CA ASN A 232 -11.77 -3.37 -18.69
C ASN A 232 -10.73 -3.69 -17.62
N VAL A 233 -11.19 -3.90 -16.38
CA VAL A 233 -10.31 -4.19 -15.23
C VAL A 233 -10.86 -5.39 -14.48
N HIS A 234 -10.02 -6.39 -14.26
CA HIS A 234 -10.34 -7.57 -13.44
C HIS A 234 -9.19 -7.90 -12.48
N PHE A 235 -9.50 -8.60 -11.39
CA PHE A 235 -8.46 -9.12 -10.51
C PHE A 235 -7.77 -10.31 -11.18
N GLY A 236 -6.45 -10.33 -11.08
CA GLY A 236 -5.63 -11.48 -11.47
C GLY A 236 -5.43 -12.45 -10.30
N VAL A 237 -4.36 -13.24 -10.38
CA VAL A 237 -3.91 -14.10 -9.29
C VAL A 237 -2.73 -13.43 -8.60
N ASP A 238 -2.74 -13.33 -7.27
CA ASP A 238 -1.57 -12.87 -6.53
C ASP A 238 -0.50 -13.97 -6.55
N PRO A 239 0.69 -13.74 -7.13
CA PRO A 239 1.73 -14.76 -7.17
C PRO A 239 2.24 -15.17 -5.79
N CYS A 240 1.91 -14.43 -4.72
CA CYS A 240 2.20 -14.85 -3.36
C CYS A 240 1.27 -15.96 -2.84
N ALA A 241 0.11 -16.18 -3.49
CA ALA A 241 -0.77 -17.30 -3.18
C ALA A 241 -0.17 -18.63 -3.69
N PRO A 242 -0.33 -19.73 -2.93
CA PRO A 242 0.02 -21.08 -3.38
C PRO A 242 -0.93 -21.61 -4.46
#